data_AF-A0A369LNZ9-F1
#
_entry.id   AF-A0A369LNZ9-F1
#
_cell.length_a   1.000
_cell.length_b   1.000
_cell.length_c   1.000
_cell.angle_alpha   90.00
_cell.angle_beta   90.00
_cell.angle_gamma   90.00
#
_symmetry.space_group_name_H-M   'P 1'
#
loop_
_entity.id
_entity.type
_entity.pdbx_description
1 polymer ?
#
loop_
_entity_poly.entity_id
_entity_poly.type
_entity_poly.pdbx_seq_one_letter_code
_entity_poly.pdbx_strand_id
1 'polypeptide(L)'
;MPGGCWVCNPLCGKCQPAPKKSGKCPVCGTCTIFDRLDVIAGAPLLCKKCGEDLAPLVRPEPVRCNFSGLVCAYPCGKGTTSHPEHGFQVCRRNTPPSDEWLAAHPET
;
A
#
# COMPACT_ATOMS: atom_id res chain seq x y z
N MET A 1 -20.14 6.78 11.59
CA MET A 1 -20.47 6.75 10.16
C MET A 1 -21.19 5.45 9.83
N PRO A 2 -22.46 5.47 9.40
CA PRO A 2 -23.20 4.26 9.03
C PRO A 2 -22.78 3.81 7.62
N GLY A 3 -22.62 2.50 7.42
CA GLY A 3 -22.19 1.91 6.14
C GLY A 3 -21.00 0.95 6.22
N GLY A 4 -20.64 0.47 7.40
CA GLY A 4 -19.67 -0.63 7.49
C GLY A 4 -20.21 -1.87 6.79
N CYS A 5 -19.44 -2.46 5.89
CA CYS A 5 -19.74 -3.81 5.40
C CYS A 5 -19.94 -4.73 6.61
N TRP A 6 -21.14 -5.29 6.76
CA TRP A 6 -21.49 -6.27 7.80
C TRP A 6 -20.82 -7.64 7.55
N VAL A 7 -20.35 -7.85 6.32
CA VAL A 7 -19.56 -9.01 5.89
C VAL A 7 -18.12 -8.57 5.64
N CYS A 8 -17.15 -9.44 5.95
CA CYS A 8 -15.74 -9.18 5.68
C CYS A 8 -15.54 -8.86 4.19
N ASN A 9 -15.06 -7.65 3.90
CA ASN A 9 -14.77 -7.19 2.55
C ASN A 9 -13.27 -6.83 2.49
N PRO A 10 -12.46 -7.48 1.63
CA PRO A 10 -11.02 -7.20 1.52
C PRO A 10 -10.71 -5.78 1.05
N LEU A 11 -11.71 -5.03 0.56
CA LEU A 11 -11.61 -3.64 0.13
C LEU A 11 -12.17 -2.64 1.16
N CYS A 12 -12.64 -3.07 2.34
CA CYS A 12 -13.22 -2.16 3.33
C CYS A 12 -12.21 -1.22 4.03
N GLY A 13 -10.91 -1.37 3.75
CA GLY A 13 -9.85 -0.56 4.35
C GLY A 13 -9.53 -0.88 5.82
N LYS A 14 -10.26 -1.80 6.46
CA LYS A 14 -10.01 -2.19 7.87
C LYS A 14 -8.83 -3.14 8.03
N CYS A 15 -8.54 -3.96 7.01
CA CYS A 15 -7.32 -4.75 7.00
C CYS A 15 -6.12 -3.81 6.79
N GLN A 16 -5.16 -3.84 7.71
CA GLN A 16 -4.00 -2.95 7.71
C GLN A 16 -2.72 -3.79 7.74
N PRO A 17 -1.97 -3.92 6.62
CA PRO A 17 -2.20 -3.31 5.31
C PRO A 17 -3.30 -4.02 4.50
N ALA A 18 -4.05 -3.28 3.68
CA ALA A 18 -5.15 -3.82 2.89
C ALA A 18 -4.65 -4.90 1.92
N PRO A 19 -5.32 -6.08 1.84
CA PRO A 19 -4.85 -7.20 1.02
C PRO A 19 -5.04 -6.96 -0.48
N LYS A 20 -5.98 -6.09 -0.86
CA LYS A 20 -6.27 -5.70 -2.24
C LYS A 20 -6.32 -4.18 -2.35
N LYS A 21 -5.95 -3.67 -3.52
CA LYS A 21 -6.06 -2.25 -3.88
C LYS A 21 -6.81 -2.11 -5.20
N SER A 22 -7.71 -1.12 -5.28
CA SER A 22 -8.37 -0.79 -6.54
C SER A 22 -7.70 0.41 -7.20
N GLY A 23 -7.60 0.36 -8.53
CA GLY A 23 -7.22 1.48 -9.37
C GLY A 23 -8.32 1.76 -10.38
N LYS A 24 -8.83 2.99 -10.41
CA LYS A 24 -9.75 3.44 -11.46
C LYS A 24 -8.95 3.96 -12.64
N CYS A 25 -9.08 3.32 -13.79
CA CYS A 25 -8.39 3.74 -15.00
C CYS A 25 -8.87 5.15 -15.43
N PRO A 26 -7.95 6.11 -15.63
CA PRO A 26 -8.31 7.47 -16.05
C PRO A 26 -8.79 7.51 -17.51
N VAL A 27 -8.35 6.57 -18.35
CA VAL A 27 -8.69 6.52 -19.79
C VAL A 27 -10.08 5.93 -20.03
N CYS A 28 -10.32 4.70 -19.54
CA CYS A 28 -11.56 3.97 -19.84
C CYS A 28 -12.55 3.91 -18.67
N GLY A 29 -12.22 4.51 -17.52
CA GLY A 29 -13.06 4.54 -16.31
C GLY A 29 -13.18 3.20 -15.57
N THR A 30 -12.58 2.12 -16.08
CA THR A 30 -12.70 0.78 -15.50
C THR A 30 -11.92 0.66 -14.19
N CYS A 31 -12.56 0.14 -13.15
CA CYS A 31 -11.89 -0.23 -11.90
C CYS A 31 -11.25 -1.62 -12.03
N THR A 32 -9.94 -1.68 -11.83
CA THR A 32 -9.15 -2.93 -11.72
C THR A 32 -8.76 -3.13 -10.26
N ILE A 33 -8.79 -4.38 -9.80
CA ILE A 33 -8.42 -4.76 -8.44
C ILE A 33 -7.10 -5.53 -8.53
N PHE A 34 -6.13 -5.12 -7.73
CA PHE A 34 -4.79 -5.69 -7.65
C PHE A 34 -4.55 -6.27 -6.27
N ASP A 35 -3.80 -7.37 -6.20
CA ASP A 35 -3.38 -7.96 -4.93
C ASP A 35 -2.16 -7.22 -4.38
N ARG A 36 -2.08 -7.10 -3.06
CA ARG A 36 -1.01 -6.36 -2.37
C ARG A 36 0.38 -6.87 -2.74
N LEU A 37 0.52 -8.20 -2.91
CA LEU A 37 1.80 -8.82 -3.26
C LEU A 37 2.30 -8.32 -4.61
N ASP A 38 1.43 -8.21 -5.62
CA ASP A 38 1.78 -7.70 -6.95
C ASP A 38 2.17 -6.23 -6.91
N VAL A 39 1.48 -5.44 -6.09
CA VAL A 39 1.78 -4.01 -5.91
C VAL A 39 3.17 -3.81 -5.31
N ILE A 40 3.53 -4.61 -4.30
CA ILE A 40 4.83 -4.54 -3.61
C ILE A 40 5.95 -5.13 -4.49
N ALA A 41 5.70 -6.25 -5.17
CA ALA A 41 6.70 -6.97 -5.97
C ALA A 41 7.12 -6.26 -7.26
N GLY A 42 6.55 -5.09 -7.56
CA GLY A 42 6.90 -4.37 -8.78
C GLY A 42 6.19 -4.88 -10.04
N ALA A 43 5.21 -5.80 -9.92
CA ALA A 43 4.51 -6.40 -11.05
C ALA A 43 3.78 -5.36 -11.93
N PRO A 44 3.54 -5.65 -13.22
CA PRO A 44 2.81 -4.75 -14.11
C PRO A 44 1.34 -4.59 -13.65
N LEU A 45 0.94 -3.35 -13.35
CA LEU A 45 -0.40 -3.03 -12.84
C LEU A 45 -1.28 -2.47 -13.96
N LEU A 46 -1.64 -3.31 -14.92
CA LEU A 46 -2.34 -2.88 -16.13
C LEU A 46 -3.86 -2.83 -15.96
N CYS A 47 -4.51 -1.93 -16.69
CA CYS A 47 -5.96 -1.91 -16.80
C CYS A 47 -6.46 -3.16 -17.55
N LYS A 48 -7.36 -3.92 -16.92
CA LYS A 48 -7.95 -5.13 -17.52
C LYS A 48 -8.73 -4.90 -18.83
N LYS A 49 -9.11 -3.65 -19.15
CA LYS A 49 -9.93 -3.32 -20.32
C LYS A 49 -9.13 -2.72 -21.47
N CYS A 50 -8.28 -1.74 -21.17
CA CYS A 50 -7.55 -0.98 -22.20
C CYS A 50 -6.04 -1.19 -22.16
N GLY A 51 -5.51 -1.92 -21.17
CA GLY A 51 -4.07 -2.16 -21.03
C GLY A 51 -3.27 -0.99 -20.44
N GLU A 52 -3.89 0.15 -20.15
CA GLU A 52 -3.23 1.33 -19.57
C GLU A 52 -2.47 0.99 -18.28
N ASP A 53 -1.29 1.57 -18.09
CA ASP A 53 -0.51 1.38 -16.87
C ASP A 53 -1.13 2.15 -15.70
N LEU A 54 -1.58 1.42 -14.68
CA LEU A 54 -2.14 1.96 -13.45
C LEU A 54 -1.12 1.93 -12.30
N ALA A 55 0.11 1.50 -12.53
CA ALA A 55 1.17 1.52 -11.54
C ALA A 55 1.34 2.87 -10.84
N PRO A 56 1.40 4.04 -11.52
CA PRO A 56 1.56 5.34 -10.85
C PRO A 56 0.39 5.73 -9.95
N LEU A 57 -0.80 5.16 -10.18
CA LEU A 57 -2.01 5.44 -9.38
C LEU A 57 -2.15 4.47 -8.20
N VAL A 58 -1.75 3.22 -8.40
CA VAL A 58 -2.00 2.13 -7.47
C VAL A 58 -0.80 1.87 -6.57
N ARG A 59 0.43 2.00 -7.06
CA ARG A 59 1.64 1.80 -6.26
C ARG A 59 1.93 3.07 -5.44
N PRO A 60 1.79 3.03 -4.11
CA PRO A 60 2.15 4.18 -3.30
C PRO A 60 3.67 4.32 -3.25
N GLU A 61 4.14 5.55 -3.05
CA GLU A 61 5.56 5.79 -2.78
C GLU A 61 5.94 5.19 -1.42
N PRO A 62 7.15 4.63 -1.29
CA PRO A 62 7.63 4.15 0.00
C PRO A 62 7.71 5.29 1.02
N VAL A 63 7.15 5.06 2.21
CA VAL A 63 7.11 6.07 3.28
C VAL A 63 7.75 5.55 4.56
N ARG A 64 8.46 6.42 5.27
CA ARG A 64 8.97 6.12 6.62
C ARG A 64 7.80 6.13 7.62
N CYS A 65 7.64 5.02 8.35
CA CYS A 65 6.54 4.85 9.28
C CYS A 65 6.89 5.45 10.65
N ASN A 66 6.15 6.46 11.13
CA ASN A 66 6.39 7.05 12.45
C ASN A 66 6.12 6.08 13.62
N PHE A 67 5.37 5.00 13.40
CA PHE A 67 5.09 4.02 14.44
C PHE A 67 6.28 3.07 14.69
N SER A 68 6.98 2.65 13.64
CA SER A 68 8.02 1.61 13.71
C SER A 68 9.39 2.06 13.23
N GLY A 69 9.54 3.26 12.68
CA GLY A 69 10.78 3.78 12.11
C GLY A 69 11.13 3.21 10.74
N LEU A 70 10.64 2.02 10.42
CA LEU A 70 10.85 1.31 9.14
C LEU A 70 10.17 1.98 7.93
N VAL A 71 10.78 1.83 6.76
CA VAL A 71 10.18 2.22 5.47
C VAL A 71 9.15 1.17 5.01
N CYS A 72 7.97 1.63 4.59
CA CYS A 72 6.91 0.77 4.04
C CYS A 72 6.63 1.11 2.57
N ALA A 73 6.76 0.15 1.67
CA ALA A 73 6.33 0.27 0.28
C ALA A 73 4.80 0.17 0.09
N TYR A 74 4.08 -0.35 1.08
CA TYR A 74 2.62 -0.39 1.07
C TYR A 74 2.09 -0.01 2.46
N PRO A 75 1.93 1.29 2.75
CA PRO A 75 1.63 1.76 4.10
C PRO A 75 0.28 1.28 4.59
N CYS A 76 0.24 0.82 5.85
CA CYS A 76 -0.99 0.38 6.51
C CYS A 76 -1.77 1.52 7.19
N GLY A 77 -1.27 2.76 7.10
CA GLY A 77 -1.85 3.95 7.71
C GLY A 77 -1.48 4.17 9.18
N LYS A 78 -0.99 3.16 9.91
CA LYS A 78 -0.66 3.32 11.35
C LYS A 78 0.42 4.39 11.61
N GLY A 79 1.37 4.54 10.69
CA GLY A 79 2.45 5.52 10.80
C GLY A 79 2.03 6.98 10.64
N THR A 80 0.82 7.30 10.17
CA THR A 80 0.40 8.71 10.02
C THR A 80 -0.20 9.28 11.30
N THR A 81 -0.77 8.45 12.17
CA THR A 81 -1.49 8.88 13.38
C THR A 81 -0.80 8.51 14.69
N SER A 82 0.22 7.64 14.66
CA SER A 82 0.81 7.08 15.87
C SER A 82 2.31 7.39 15.93
N HIS A 83 2.67 8.40 16.73
CA HIS A 83 4.03 8.55 17.23
C HIS A 83 4.05 8.04 18.69
N PRO A 84 4.60 6.84 18.96
CA PRO A 84 4.65 6.32 20.32
C PRO A 84 5.58 7.20 21.17
N GLU A 85 5.17 7.50 22.41
CA GLU A 85 5.98 8.31 23.34
C GLU A 85 7.29 7.63 23.72
N HIS A 86 7.30 6.29 23.74
CA HIS A 86 8.46 5.46 24.09
C HIS A 86 9.29 5.02 22.88
N GLY A 87 9.28 5.80 21.79
CA GLY A 87 10.04 5.50 20.58
C GLY A 87 9.42 4.42 19.69
N PHE A 88 10.15 4.03 18.65
CA PHE A 88 9.65 3.12 17.61
C PHE A 88 9.29 1.74 18.15
N GLN A 89 8.14 1.22 17.69
CA GLN A 89 7.61 -0.07 18.10
C GLN A 89 7.87 -1.15 17.06
N VAL A 90 8.05 -2.39 17.51
CA VAL A 90 8.23 -3.55 16.63
C VAL A 90 6.97 -3.76 15.77
N CYS A 91 7.16 -3.87 14.46
CA CYS A 91 6.07 -4.04 13.50
C CYS A 91 6.22 -5.33 12.67
N ARG A 92 5.35 -6.32 12.92
CA ARG A 92 5.28 -7.58 12.14
C ARG A 92 4.58 -7.46 10.78
N ARG A 93 4.07 -6.26 10.47
CA ARG A 93 3.25 -5.98 9.28
C ARG A 93 3.95 -5.04 8.30
N ASN A 94 5.25 -4.80 8.51
CA ASN A 94 6.05 -4.02 7.59
C ASN A 94 6.05 -4.69 6.22
N THR A 95 5.89 -3.88 5.19
CA THR A 95 6.03 -4.27 3.79
C THR A 95 7.26 -3.54 3.27
N PRO A 96 8.45 -4.17 3.33
CA PRO A 96 9.67 -3.50 2.92
C PRO A 96 9.62 -3.15 1.43
N PRO A 97 10.26 -2.05 1.01
CA PRO A 97 10.51 -1.77 -0.40
C PRO A 97 11.48 -2.79 -1.02
N SER A 98 11.59 -2.77 -2.35
CA SER A 98 12.53 -3.66 -3.05
C SER A 98 13.98 -3.35 -2.67
N ASP A 99 14.85 -4.35 -2.78
CA ASP A 99 16.28 -4.21 -2.50
C ASP A 99 16.93 -3.12 -3.36
N GLU A 100 16.50 -2.99 -4.61
CA GLU A 100 16.93 -1.94 -5.54
C GLU A 100 16.59 -0.54 -5.00
N TRP A 101 15.40 -0.37 -4.42
CA TRP A 101 14.99 0.90 -3.82
C TRP A 101 15.81 1.21 -2.58
N LEU A 102 16.08 0.21 -1.73
CA LEU A 102 16.92 0.34 -0.53
C LEU A 102 18.36 0.70 -0.90
N ALA A 103 18.91 0.10 -1.97
CA ALA A 103 20.24 0.43 -2.48
C ALA A 103 20.33 1.87 -3.00
N ALA A 104 19.26 2.37 -3.63
CA ALA A 104 19.18 3.75 -4.11
C ALA A 104 18.94 4.79 -2.98
N HIS A 105 18.43 4.36 -1.82
CA HIS A 105 18.10 5.22 -0.68
C HIS A 105 18.74 4.66 0.60
N PRO A 106 20.08 4.70 0.73
CA PRO A 106 20.74 4.23 1.94
C PRO A 106 20.23 5.01 3.15
N GLU A 107 19.83 4.29 4.20
CA GLU A 107 19.42 4.88 5.47
C GLU A 107 20.59 5.70 6.01
N THR A 108 20.43 7.03 6.05
CA THR A 108 21.40 7.97 6.61
C THR A 108 21.16 8.17 8.11
#